data_AF-A0A1I0TSB9-F1
#
_entry.id   AF-A0A1I0TSB9-F1
#
_cell.length_a   1.000
_cell.length_b   1.000
_cell.length_c   1.000
_cell.angle_alpha   90.00
_cell.angle_beta   90.00
_cell.angle_gamma   90.00
#
_symmetry.space_group_name_H-M   'P 1'
#
loop_
_entity.id
_entity.type
_entity.pdbx_description
1 polymer ?
#
loop_
_entity_poly.entity_id
_entity_poly.type
_entity_poly.pdbx_seq_one_letter_code
_entity_poly.pdbx_strand_id
1 'polypeptide(L)' 'MVKRNDDIRRSIRESGLHQWMVAEHLGISEATFTRWLRTEMSSERKRMVMDAIQELKRELAQREA' A
#
# COMPACT_ATOMS: atom_id res chain seq x y z
N MET A 1 8.92 11.85 15.29
CA MET A 1 8.30 10.50 15.33
C MET A 1 8.75 9.71 14.10
N VAL A 2 9.49 8.62 14.28
CA VAL A 2 9.97 7.78 13.17
C VAL A 2 8.76 7.09 12.53
N LYS A 3 8.35 7.56 11.34
CA LYS A 3 7.29 6.91 10.57
C LYS A 3 7.87 5.63 9.98
N ARG A 4 7.60 4.50 10.65
CA ARG A 4 7.89 3.18 10.07
C ARG A 4 7.05 3.00 8.81
N ASN A 5 7.66 2.44 7.76
CA ASN A 5 7.05 2.21 6.45
C ASN A 5 6.58 3.50 5.74
N ASP A 6 7.29 4.62 5.94
CA ASP A 6 6.97 5.89 5.26
C ASP A 6 7.01 5.77 3.73
N ASP A 7 7.91 4.93 3.20
CA ASP A 7 8.01 4.67 1.75
C ASP A 7 6.67 4.19 1.17
N ILE A 8 6.00 3.23 1.82
CA ILE A 8 4.70 2.72 1.38
C ILE A 8 3.62 3.79 1.49
N ARG A 9 3.61 4.54 2.59
CA ARG A 9 2.66 5.65 2.77
C ARG A 9 2.84 6.72 1.71
N ARG A 10 4.07 6.97 1.29
CA ARG A 10 4.42 7.90 0.23
C ARG A 10 3.99 7.38 -1.13
N SER A 11 4.35 6.14 -1.48
CA SER A 11 3.96 5.53 -2.75
C SER A 11 2.44 5.47 -2.94
N ILE A 12 1.69 5.16 -1.88
CA ILE A 12 0.21 5.21 -1.90
C ILE A 12 -0.27 6.64 -2.21
N ARG A 13 0.24 7.63 -1.48
CA ARG A 13 -0.16 9.04 -1.66
C ARG A 13 0.21 9.59 -3.04
N GLU A 14 1.42 9.32 -3.51
CA GLU A 14 1.91 9.75 -4.82
C GLU A 14 1.16 9.08 -5.99
N SER A 15 0.62 7.89 -5.76
CA SER A 15 -0.20 7.18 -6.75
C SER A 15 -1.67 7.58 -6.72
N GLY A 16 -2.07 8.49 -5.82
CA GLY A 16 -3.48 8.83 -5.62
C GLY A 16 -4.32 7.70 -5.00
N LEU A 17 -3.66 6.65 -4.50
CA LEU A 17 -4.33 5.49 -3.93
C LEU A 17 -4.67 5.71 -2.45
N HIS A 18 -5.59 4.90 -1.95
CA HIS A 18 -5.95 4.85 -0.54
C HIS A 18 -5.45 3.55 0.09
N GLN A 19 -5.23 3.59 1.41
CA GLN A 19 -4.75 2.43 2.18
C GLN A 19 -5.73 1.26 2.12
N TRP A 20 -7.04 1.54 2.07
CA TRP A 20 -8.08 0.53 1.95
C TRP A 20 -8.04 -0.19 0.58
N MET A 21 -7.69 0.50 -0.52
CA MET A 21 -7.57 -0.14 -1.84
C MET A 21 -6.46 -1.19 -1.86
N VAL A 22 -5.31 -0.85 -1.26
CA VAL A 22 -4.18 -1.79 -1.13
C VAL A 22 -4.56 -2.96 -0.23
N ALA A 23 -5.29 -2.70 0.86
CA ALA A 23 -5.77 -3.74 1.76
C ALA A 23 -6.75 -4.70 1.04
N GLU A 24 -7.68 -4.15 0.27
CA GLU A 24 -8.66 -4.91 -0.52
C GLU A 24 -7.98 -5.77 -1.60
N HIS A 25 -7.01 -5.22 -2.34
CA HIS A 25 -6.21 -5.96 -3.33
C HIS A 25 -5.42 -7.12 -2.70
N LEU A 26 -4.92 -6.92 -1.48
CA LEU A 26 -4.22 -7.95 -0.70
C LEU A 26 -5.17 -8.94 -0.01
N GLY A 27 -6.49 -8.76 -0.12
CA GLY A 27 -7.49 -9.61 0.53
C GLY A 27 -7.50 -9.50 2.06
N ILE A 28 -7.05 -8.36 2.61
CA ILE A 28 -6.98 -8.12 4.06
C ILE A 28 -7.86 -6.94 4.47
N SER A 29 -8.21 -6.86 5.76
CA SER A 29 -8.92 -5.69 6.28
C SER A 29 -8.01 -4.46 6.34
N GLU A 30 -8.59 -3.27 6.15
CA GLU A 30 -7.88 -1.98 6.34
C GLU A 30 -7.25 -1.87 7.73
N ALA A 31 -7.92 -2.40 8.76
CA ALA A 31 -7.38 -2.42 10.12
C ALA A 31 -6.11 -3.28 10.24
N THR A 32 -6.05 -4.42 9.53
CA THR A 32 -4.84 -5.25 9.44
C THR A 32 -3.72 -4.48 8.76
N PHE A 33 -4.01 -3.85 7.63
CA PHE A 33 -3.03 -3.06 6.89
C PHE A 33 -2.50 -1.87 7.71
N THR A 34 -3.40 -1.16 8.39
CA THR A 34 -3.03 -0.06 9.30
C THR A 34 -2.11 -0.52 10.43
N ARG A 35 -2.36 -1.71 11.01
CA ARG A 35 -1.47 -2.32 12.01
C ARG A 35 -0.10 -2.63 11.40
N TRP A 36 -0.05 -3.18 10.20
CA TRP A 36 1.21 -3.45 9.50
C TRP A 36 2.01 -2.17 9.25
N LEU A 37 1.35 -1.07 8.89
CA LEU A 37 2.00 0.23 8.72
C LEU A 37 2.47 0.90 10.03
N ARG A 38 2.10 0.36 11.20
CA ARG A 38 2.57 0.82 12.52
C ARG A 38 3.74 -0.01 13.04
N THR A 39 3.84 -1.27 12.63
CA THR A 39 4.91 -2.21 12.99
C THR A 39 5.98 -2.29 11.90
N GLU A 40 7.17 -2.78 12.22
CA GLU A 40 8.16 -3.09 11.17
C GLU A 40 7.65 -4.29 10.35
N MET A 41 7.55 -4.11 9.03
CA MET A 41 7.18 -5.21 8.13
C MET A 41 8.44 -5.97 7.71
N SER A 42 8.32 -7.28 7.56
CA SER A 42 9.37 -8.06 6.91
C SER A 42 9.56 -7.59 5.47
N SER A 43 10.77 -7.77 4.94
CA SER A 43 11.14 -7.38 3.57
C SER A 43 10.22 -7.99 2.52
N GLU A 44 9.75 -9.23 2.77
CA GLU A 44 8.80 -9.94 1.91
C GLU A 44 7.43 -9.26 1.90
N ARG A 45 6.86 -8.96 3.08
CA ARG A 45 5.57 -8.26 3.17
C ARG A 45 5.65 -6.86 2.55
N LYS A 46 6.75 -6.15 2.79
CA LYS A 46 6.97 -4.82 2.17
C LYS A 46 6.95 -4.90 0.65
N ARG A 47 7.53 -5.95 0.07
CA ARG A 47 7.52 -6.21 -1.37
C ARG A 47 6.11 -6.49 -1.89
N MET A 48 5.39 -7.42 -1.26
CA MET A 48 3.99 -7.72 -1.63
C MET A 48 3.11 -6.47 -1.65
N VAL A 49 3.24 -5.62 -0.62
CA VAL A 49 2.50 -4.35 -0.55
C VAL A 49 2.91 -3.39 -1.66
N MET A 50 4.20 -3.31 -1.98
CA MET A 50 4.70 -2.45 -3.04
C MET A 50 4.22 -2.91 -4.42
N ASP A 51 4.23 -4.22 -4.67
CA ASP A 51 3.76 -4.81 -5.92
C ASP A 51 2.25 -4.54 -6.10
N ALA A 52 1.45 -4.73 -5.04
CA ALA A 52 0.03 -4.38 -5.03
C ALA A 52 -0.22 -2.89 -5.35
N ILE A 53 0.61 -1.98 -4.80
CA ILE A 53 0.51 -0.54 -5.10
C ILE A 53 0.83 -0.26 -6.58
N GLN A 54 1.84 -0.91 -7.14
CA GLN A 54 2.21 -0.73 -8.55
C GLN A 54 1.12 -1.25 -9.49
N GLU A 55 0.51 -2.38 -9.18
CA GLU A 55 -0.62 -2.94 -9.94
C GLU A 55 -1.82 -1.99 -9.90
N LEU A 56 -2.26 -1.59 -8.70
CA LEU A 56 -3.36 -0.63 -8.54
C LEU A 56 -3.10 0.72 -9.22
N LYS A 57 -1.85 1.19 -9.19
CA LYS A 57 -1.45 2.43 -9.87
C LYS A 57 -1.62 2.29 -11.38
N ARG A 58 -1.23 1.15 -11.96
CA ARG A 58 -1.41 0.88 -13.40
C ARG A 58 -2.88 0.77 -13.75
N GLU A 59 -3.69 0.10 -12.92
CA GLU A 59 -5.13 0.01 -13.13
C GLU A 59 -5.81 1.39 -13.08
N LEU A 60 -5.44 2.23 -12.12
CA LEU A 60 -5.97 3.60 -12.03
C LEU A 60 -5.59 4.42 -13.27
N ALA A 61 -4.31 4.36 -13.68
CA ALA A 61 -3.83 5.05 -14.87
C ALA A 61 -4.52 4.55 -16.16
N GLN A 62 -4.87 3.26 -16.23
CA GLN A 62 -5.63 2.69 -17.35
C GLN A 62 -7.11 3.09 -17.35
N ARG A 63 -7.70 3.32 -16.17
CA ARG A 63 -9.10 3.78 -16.05
C ARG A 63 -9.29 5.25 -16.39
N GLU A 64 -8.24 6.06 -16.23
CA GLU A 64 -8.24 7.50 -16.53
C GLU A 64 -7.85 7.83 -17.98
N ALA A 65 -7.51 6.83 -18.81
CA ALA A 65 -7.11 6.96 -20.22
C ALA A 65 -8.26 6.68 -21.20
#